data_AF-A0A800DQU7-F1
#
_entry.id   AF-A0A800DQU7-F1
#
_cell.length_a   1.000
_cell.length_b   1.000
_cell.length_c   1.000
_cell.angle_alpha   90.00
_cell.angle_beta   90.00
_cell.angle_gamma   90.00
#
_symmetry.space_group_name_H-M   'P 1'
#
loop_
_entity.id
_entity.type
_entity.pdbx_description
1 polymer ?
#
loop_
_entity_poly.entity_id
_entity_poly.type
_entity_poly.pdbx_seq_one_letter_code
_entity_poly.pdbx_strand_id
1 'polypeptide(L)'
;MADTFPHLLLQREVPINDKRPGRMPPSKIPDDPISHGENLQEYLVSATINADADEGGFDDRRLFRFTVEEGFSPDELNKIVRPDFRGEFEVVSQEGKDIVVAFVSDAALESFEALLTTLAGGEIPANKQVFFALKGIDGWRASNRMGWALKREGIPEEDSFILDVELWPLEDSPSERRSMWTSFEGWLEEHNIASLDSVKQPGITLYRVRCNADQSEILLHHRDIRTVDLPPRHGISMEIRSTDIQDLGEIPQPAKNAPGVVILDSGLTTGHPLLSPAIGEAESFFTRKRSC
;
A
#
# COMPACT_ATOMS: atom_id res chain seq x y z
N MET A 1 6.99 9.32 19.36
CA MET A 1 7.58 9.73 18.06
C MET A 1 6.67 10.65 17.26
N ALA A 2 5.33 10.47 17.27
CA ALA A 2 4.41 11.41 16.61
C ALA A 2 4.41 12.84 17.19
N ASP A 3 4.68 13.01 18.49
CA ASP A 3 4.66 14.32 19.16
C ASP A 3 5.85 15.23 18.82
N THR A 4 6.88 14.71 18.14
CA THR A 4 8.12 15.46 17.91
C THR A 4 8.09 16.25 16.60
N PHE A 5 7.28 15.83 15.61
CA PHE A 5 7.16 16.51 14.31
C PHE A 5 5.71 16.46 13.78
N PRO A 6 4.80 17.31 14.28
CA PRO A 6 3.37 17.28 13.91
C PRO A 6 3.09 17.57 12.42
N HIS A 7 4.09 18.06 11.67
CA HIS A 7 3.99 18.38 10.25
C HIS A 7 4.39 17.23 9.30
N LEU A 8 4.90 16.10 9.83
CA LEU A 8 5.31 14.92 9.05
C LEU A 8 4.38 13.72 9.31
N LEU A 9 3.08 13.97 9.42
CA LEU A 9 2.10 12.89 9.51
C LEU A 9 1.85 12.31 8.12
N LEU A 10 2.30 11.08 7.89
CA LEU A 10 1.92 10.32 6.70
C LEU A 10 0.49 9.83 6.89
N GLN A 11 -0.40 10.30 6.02
CA GLN A 11 -1.81 9.92 5.99
C GLN A 11 -2.00 8.72 5.05
N ARG A 12 -3.05 7.93 5.31
CA ARG A 12 -3.46 6.83 4.44
C ARG A 12 -3.73 7.38 3.05
N GLU A 13 -3.24 6.67 2.03
CA GLU A 13 -3.55 7.01 0.65
C GLU A 13 -5.06 6.91 0.44
N VAL A 14 -5.67 8.00 -0.02
CA VAL A 14 -7.10 8.02 -0.33
C VAL A 14 -7.26 7.61 -1.80
N PRO A 15 -8.15 6.66 -2.12
CA PRO A 15 -8.40 6.27 -3.50
C PRO A 15 -8.65 7.49 -4.40
N ILE A 16 -8.04 7.48 -5.59
CA ILE A 16 -8.12 8.59 -6.52
C ILE A 16 -9.54 8.63 -7.09
N ASN A 17 -10.27 9.68 -6.74
CA ASN A 17 -11.55 9.96 -7.36
C ASN A 17 -11.39 11.02 -8.43
N ASP A 18 -11.11 10.60 -9.66
CA ASP A 18 -11.14 11.46 -10.85
C ASP A 18 -12.59 11.85 -11.16
N LYS A 19 -13.17 12.71 -10.30
CA LYS A 19 -14.39 13.44 -10.61
C LYS A 19 -14.06 14.42 -11.73
N ARG A 20 -14.06 13.94 -12.98
CA ARG A 20 -14.10 14.84 -14.14
C ARG A 20 -15.25 15.82 -13.91
N PRO A 21 -15.08 17.13 -14.14
CA PRO A 21 -16.17 18.10 -14.07
C PRO A 21 -17.13 17.81 -15.23
N GLY A 22 -18.09 16.92 -14.99
CA GLY A 22 -19.02 16.40 -15.98
C GLY A 22 -19.71 15.12 -15.48
N ARG A 23 -20.90 14.83 -16.02
CA ARG A 23 -21.63 13.58 -15.73
C ARG A 23 -20.72 12.40 -16.13
N MET A 24 -20.33 11.56 -15.16
CA MET A 24 -19.57 10.33 -15.43
C MET A 24 -20.29 9.56 -16.55
N PRO A 25 -19.58 9.11 -17.60
CA PRO A 25 -20.19 8.22 -18.57
C PRO A 25 -20.69 6.98 -17.82
N PRO A 26 -21.93 6.52 -18.07
CA PRO A 26 -22.43 5.31 -17.45
C PRO A 26 -21.47 4.16 -17.81
N SER A 27 -21.23 3.25 -16.86
CA SER A 27 -20.47 2.04 -17.18
C SER A 27 -21.12 1.31 -18.34
N LYS A 28 -20.30 0.78 -19.23
CA LYS A 28 -20.79 0.11 -20.43
C LYS A 28 -21.50 -1.16 -20.01
N ILE A 29 -22.74 -1.32 -20.46
CA ILE A 29 -23.47 -2.57 -20.28
C ILE A 29 -22.69 -3.65 -21.05
N PRO A 30 -22.34 -4.78 -20.42
CA PRO A 30 -21.72 -5.90 -21.13
C PRO A 30 -22.58 -6.37 -22.30
N ASP A 31 -21.97 -6.81 -23.39
CA ASP A 31 -22.70 -7.33 -24.55
C ASP A 31 -23.58 -8.53 -24.19
N ASP A 32 -23.14 -9.33 -23.21
CA ASP A 32 -23.90 -10.41 -22.59
C ASP A 32 -23.82 -10.31 -21.05
N PRO A 33 -24.82 -9.66 -20.40
CA PRO A 33 -24.83 -9.49 -18.96
C PRO A 33 -24.95 -10.80 -18.16
N ILE A 34 -25.56 -11.84 -18.73
CA ILE A 34 -25.74 -13.15 -18.08
C ILE A 34 -24.37 -13.83 -17.99
N SER A 35 -23.71 -14.02 -19.15
CA SER A 35 -22.38 -14.60 -19.20
C SER A 35 -21.37 -13.79 -18.38
N HIS A 36 -21.50 -12.46 -18.34
CA HIS A 36 -20.69 -11.59 -17.48
C HIS A 36 -20.90 -11.90 -15.99
N GLY A 37 -22.15 -12.05 -15.55
CA GLY A 37 -22.50 -12.43 -14.18
C GLY A 37 -21.95 -13.80 -13.79
N GLU A 38 -22.10 -14.80 -14.66
CA GLU A 38 -21.56 -16.16 -14.46
C GLU A 38 -20.03 -16.15 -14.29
N ASN A 39 -19.32 -15.42 -15.16
CA ASN A 39 -17.86 -15.27 -15.06
C ASN A 39 -17.44 -14.61 -13.73
N LEU A 40 -18.17 -13.57 -13.27
CA LEU A 40 -17.88 -12.94 -11.99
C LEU A 40 -18.10 -13.89 -10.80
N GLN A 41 -19.07 -14.81 -10.88
CA GLN A 41 -19.26 -15.84 -9.85
C GLN A 41 -18.08 -16.82 -9.81
N GLU A 42 -17.61 -17.30 -10.97
CA GLU A 42 -16.44 -18.17 -11.04
C GLU A 42 -15.18 -17.51 -10.48
N TYR A 43 -15.00 -16.22 -10.78
CA TYR A 43 -13.94 -15.40 -10.21
C TYR A 43 -14.07 -15.25 -8.69
N LEU A 44 -15.28 -14.99 -8.18
CA LEU A 44 -15.51 -14.87 -6.75
C LEU A 44 -15.18 -16.18 -6.01
N VAL A 45 -15.61 -17.33 -6.52
CA VAL A 45 -15.28 -18.64 -5.94
C VAL A 45 -13.77 -18.85 -5.88
N SER A 46 -13.07 -18.57 -6.98
CA SER A 46 -11.61 -18.69 -7.04
C SER A 46 -10.91 -17.73 -6.09
N ALA A 47 -11.42 -16.51 -5.96
CA ALA A 47 -10.88 -15.49 -5.08
C ALA A 47 -11.07 -15.84 -3.60
N THR A 48 -12.23 -16.42 -3.24
CA THR A 48 -12.49 -16.90 -1.88
C THR A 48 -11.52 -18.01 -1.49
N ILE A 49 -11.27 -18.98 -2.38
CA ILE A 49 -10.28 -20.05 -2.15
C ILE A 49 -8.88 -19.45 -1.89
N ASN A 50 -8.48 -18.43 -2.66
CA ASN A 50 -7.19 -17.78 -2.46
C ASN A 50 -7.14 -17.01 -1.14
N ALA A 51 -8.20 -16.28 -0.79
CA ALA A 51 -8.28 -15.52 0.46
C ALA A 51 -8.31 -16.44 1.69
N ASP A 52 -8.93 -17.61 1.60
CA ASP A 52 -8.93 -18.63 2.66
C ASP A 52 -7.56 -19.31 2.83
N ALA A 53 -6.67 -19.16 1.85
CA ALA A 53 -5.29 -19.66 1.91
C ALA A 53 -4.29 -18.61 2.42
N ASP A 54 -4.70 -17.35 2.62
CA ASP A 54 -3.84 -16.35 3.26
C ASP A 54 -3.56 -16.75 4.72
N GLU A 55 -2.37 -16.40 5.19
CA GLU A 55 -1.90 -16.69 6.55
C GLU A 55 -2.05 -15.49 7.48
N GLY A 56 -2.26 -15.76 8.78
CA GLY A 56 -2.34 -14.72 9.80
C GLY A 56 -3.49 -13.74 9.57
N GLY A 57 -3.28 -12.49 9.94
CA GLY A 57 -4.34 -11.49 10.00
C GLY A 57 -4.77 -11.20 11.43
N PHE A 58 -4.95 -9.92 11.74
CA PHE A 58 -5.40 -9.51 13.08
C PHE A 58 -6.91 -9.66 13.31
N ASP A 59 -7.68 -9.88 12.24
CA ASP A 59 -9.10 -10.21 12.26
C ASP A 59 -9.47 -11.14 11.09
N ASP A 60 -10.76 -11.47 10.95
CA ASP A 60 -11.26 -12.48 10.01
C ASP A 60 -11.67 -11.91 8.63
N ARG A 61 -11.37 -10.63 8.34
CA ARG A 61 -11.71 -10.01 7.05
C ARG A 61 -10.93 -10.64 5.90
N ARG A 62 -11.62 -10.91 4.80
CA ARG A 62 -11.00 -11.36 3.55
C ARG A 62 -10.70 -10.20 2.63
N LEU A 63 -9.51 -10.19 2.04
CA LEU A 63 -9.10 -9.18 1.05
C LEU A 63 -9.26 -9.72 -0.37
N PHE A 64 -9.97 -8.94 -1.18
CA PHE A 64 -10.20 -9.22 -2.58
C PHE A 64 -9.63 -8.10 -3.44
N ARG A 65 -9.12 -8.47 -4.60
CA ARG A 65 -8.70 -7.58 -5.66
C ARG A 65 -9.77 -7.52 -6.73
N PHE A 66 -10.34 -6.33 -6.93
CA PHE A 66 -11.31 -6.06 -7.97
C PHE A 66 -10.62 -5.30 -9.11
N THR A 67 -10.59 -5.90 -10.30
CA THR A 67 -10.14 -5.20 -11.51
C THR A 67 -11.33 -4.50 -12.13
N VAL A 68 -11.24 -3.19 -12.35
CA VAL A 68 -12.36 -2.36 -12.86
C VAL A 68 -12.05 -1.69 -14.20
N GLU A 69 -13.09 -1.24 -14.90
CA GLU A 69 -12.96 -0.39 -16.08
C GLU A 69 -12.21 0.91 -15.79
N GLU A 70 -11.49 1.41 -16.79
CA GLU A 70 -10.77 2.68 -16.69
C GLU A 70 -11.73 3.86 -16.46
N GLY A 71 -11.42 4.69 -15.47
CA GLY A 71 -12.28 5.80 -15.05
C GLY A 71 -13.40 5.41 -14.11
N PHE A 72 -13.47 4.15 -13.65
CA PHE A 72 -14.35 3.74 -12.56
C PHE A 72 -13.93 4.42 -11.26
N SER A 73 -14.89 4.99 -10.54
CA SER A 73 -14.67 5.65 -9.26
C SER A 73 -14.82 4.64 -8.11
N PRO A 74 -13.81 4.45 -7.24
CA PRO A 74 -13.91 3.58 -6.07
C PRO A 74 -15.07 3.94 -5.14
N ASP A 75 -15.50 5.21 -5.11
CA ASP A 75 -16.68 5.65 -4.35
C ASP A 75 -17.99 5.00 -4.82
N GLU A 76 -18.06 4.46 -6.04
CA GLU A 76 -19.22 3.70 -6.50
C GLU A 76 -19.33 2.34 -5.79
N LEU A 77 -18.22 1.73 -5.37
CA LEU A 77 -18.25 0.53 -4.52
C LEU A 77 -18.92 0.86 -3.19
N ASN A 78 -18.58 2.01 -2.59
CA ASN A 78 -19.23 2.52 -1.38
C ASN A 78 -20.74 2.80 -1.56
N LYS A 79 -21.28 2.77 -2.78
CA LYS A 79 -22.72 2.90 -3.08
C LYS A 79 -23.44 1.56 -3.30
N ILE A 80 -22.73 0.46 -3.61
CA ILE A 80 -23.33 -0.89 -3.61
C ILE A 80 -23.89 -1.21 -2.24
N VAL A 81 -23.22 -0.68 -1.21
CA VAL A 81 -23.68 -0.54 0.16
C VAL A 81 -25.09 0.08 0.17
N ARG A 82 -26.12 -0.77 0.13
CA ARG A 82 -27.49 -0.36 0.43
C ARG A 82 -27.55 0.31 1.81
N PRO A 83 -28.59 1.09 2.13
CA PRO A 83 -28.76 1.65 3.47
C PRO A 83 -28.75 0.59 4.60
N ASP A 84 -29.16 -0.64 4.29
CA ASP A 84 -29.15 -1.86 5.11
C ASP A 84 -27.80 -2.60 5.12
N PHE A 85 -26.87 -2.25 4.23
CA PHE A 85 -25.58 -2.91 3.97
C PHE A 85 -24.36 -2.09 4.41
N ARG A 86 -24.58 -0.95 5.09
CA ARG A 86 -23.49 -0.08 5.57
C ARG A 86 -22.53 -0.83 6.48
N GLY A 87 -21.29 -0.92 6.02
CA GLY A 87 -20.18 -1.52 6.76
C GLY A 87 -19.84 -2.93 6.34
N GLU A 88 -20.50 -3.52 5.33
CA GLU A 88 -20.24 -4.92 4.93
C GLU A 88 -18.94 -5.14 4.13
N PHE A 89 -18.45 -4.12 3.43
CA PHE A 89 -17.15 -4.15 2.78
C PHE A 89 -16.50 -2.76 2.78
N GLU A 90 -15.17 -2.73 2.77
CA GLU A 90 -14.36 -1.52 2.83
C GLU A 90 -13.39 -1.48 1.65
N VAL A 91 -13.29 -0.33 0.97
CA VAL A 91 -12.20 -0.08 0.02
C VAL A 91 -10.92 0.21 0.80
N VAL A 92 -9.97 -0.72 0.77
CA VAL A 92 -8.69 -0.62 1.49
C VAL A 92 -7.72 0.28 0.75
N SER A 93 -7.51 0.01 -0.55
CA SER A 93 -6.53 0.70 -1.39
C SER A 93 -6.95 0.69 -2.87
N GLN A 94 -6.30 1.52 -3.67
CA GLN A 94 -6.37 1.51 -5.11
C GLN A 94 -4.95 1.39 -5.70
N GLU A 95 -4.69 0.30 -6.41
CA GLU A 95 -3.40 -0.04 -7.01
C GLU A 95 -3.51 0.05 -8.54
N GLY A 96 -3.46 1.27 -9.06
CA GLY A 96 -3.72 1.53 -10.48
C GLY A 96 -5.17 1.24 -10.88
N LYS A 97 -5.41 0.16 -11.64
CA LYS A 97 -6.75 -0.28 -12.08
C LYS A 97 -7.38 -1.32 -11.14
N ASP A 98 -6.62 -1.78 -10.16
CA ASP A 98 -7.09 -2.73 -9.17
C ASP A 98 -7.56 -1.97 -7.93
N ILE A 99 -8.70 -2.37 -7.38
CA ILE A 99 -9.23 -1.87 -6.12
C ILE A 99 -9.17 -3.02 -5.12
N VAL A 100 -8.53 -2.79 -3.98
CA VAL A 100 -8.46 -3.78 -2.90
C VAL A 100 -9.63 -3.54 -1.96
N VAL A 101 -10.43 -4.57 -1.75
CA VAL A 101 -11.67 -4.53 -0.95
C VAL A 101 -11.59 -5.56 0.16
N ALA A 102 -11.88 -5.14 1.39
CA ALA A 102 -12.03 -6.03 2.54
C ALA A 102 -13.52 -6.35 2.76
N PHE A 103 -13.89 -7.62 2.85
CA PHE A 103 -15.22 -8.01 3.31
C PHE A 103 -15.20 -8.17 4.83
N VAL A 104 -16.15 -7.54 5.52
CA VAL A 104 -16.14 -7.51 6.99
C VAL A 104 -16.64 -8.81 7.65
N SER A 105 -17.33 -9.65 6.89
CA SER A 105 -17.91 -10.91 7.38
C SER A 105 -18.29 -11.86 6.23
N ASP A 106 -18.53 -13.13 6.55
CA ASP A 106 -19.09 -14.11 5.60
C ASP A 106 -20.45 -13.68 5.05
N ALA A 107 -21.31 -13.11 5.91
CA ALA A 107 -22.63 -12.63 5.49
C ALA A 107 -22.55 -11.52 4.42
N ALA A 108 -21.52 -10.67 4.50
CA ALA A 108 -21.25 -9.66 3.49
C ALA A 108 -20.85 -10.28 2.14
N LEU A 109 -20.02 -11.33 2.18
CA LEU A 109 -19.59 -12.06 1.00
C LEU A 109 -20.77 -12.80 0.35
N GLU A 110 -21.58 -13.52 1.14
CA GLU A 110 -22.80 -14.21 0.68
C GLU A 110 -23.78 -13.24 0.01
N SER A 111 -23.93 -12.06 0.59
CA SER A 111 -24.84 -11.06 0.04
C SER A 111 -24.33 -10.45 -1.26
N PHE A 112 -23.01 -10.27 -1.41
CA PHE A 112 -22.40 -9.89 -2.69
C PHE A 112 -22.57 -11.00 -3.74
N GLU A 113 -22.40 -12.27 -3.36
CA GLU A 113 -22.66 -13.43 -4.21
C GLU A 113 -24.13 -13.51 -4.68
N ALA A 114 -25.08 -13.18 -3.81
CA ALA A 114 -26.50 -13.13 -4.17
C ALA A 114 -26.79 -12.05 -5.25
N LEU A 115 -26.07 -10.92 -5.22
CA LEU A 115 -26.17 -9.88 -6.25
C LEU A 115 -25.59 -10.34 -7.59
N LEU A 116 -24.49 -11.08 -7.58
CA LEU A 116 -23.95 -11.72 -8.79
C LEU A 116 -24.89 -12.80 -9.33
N THR A 117 -25.51 -13.59 -8.45
CA THR A 117 -26.53 -14.60 -8.83
C THR A 117 -27.73 -13.97 -9.50
N THR A 118 -28.20 -12.82 -8.99
CA THR A 118 -29.27 -12.04 -9.63
C THR A 118 -28.87 -11.65 -11.06
N LEU A 119 -27.63 -11.16 -11.25
CA LEU A 119 -27.12 -10.77 -12.56
C LEU A 119 -26.99 -11.96 -13.53
N ALA A 120 -26.43 -13.08 -13.06
CA ALA A 120 -26.32 -14.32 -13.83
C ALA A 120 -27.70 -14.90 -14.19
N GLY A 121 -28.72 -14.69 -13.35
CA GLY A 121 -30.12 -15.04 -13.65
C GLY A 121 -30.80 -14.18 -14.72
N GLY A 122 -30.12 -13.15 -15.24
CA GLY A 122 -30.66 -12.21 -16.23
C GLY A 122 -31.47 -11.06 -15.62
N GLU A 123 -31.54 -10.99 -14.30
CA GLU A 123 -32.13 -9.85 -13.59
C GLU A 123 -31.07 -8.75 -13.38
N ILE A 124 -31.50 -7.49 -13.30
CA ILE A 124 -30.58 -6.36 -13.13
C ILE A 124 -30.55 -5.97 -11.65
N PRO A 125 -29.45 -6.23 -10.91
CA PRO A 125 -29.37 -5.84 -9.51
C PRO A 125 -29.34 -4.31 -9.35
N ALA A 126 -29.69 -3.84 -8.14
CA ALA A 126 -29.42 -2.47 -7.76
C ALA A 126 -27.92 -2.16 -7.89
N ASN A 127 -27.57 -0.93 -8.23
CA ASN A 127 -26.18 -0.52 -8.46
C ASN A 127 -25.44 -1.31 -9.57
N LYS A 128 -26.19 -1.79 -10.58
CA LYS A 128 -25.69 -2.49 -11.77
C LYS A 128 -24.42 -1.90 -12.38
N GLN A 129 -24.23 -0.57 -12.26
CA GLN A 129 -23.07 0.12 -12.80
C GLN A 129 -21.76 -0.43 -12.26
N VAL A 130 -21.71 -0.91 -11.01
CA VAL A 130 -20.48 -1.47 -10.45
C VAL A 130 -20.23 -2.87 -10.98
N PHE A 131 -21.25 -3.72 -11.01
CA PHE A 131 -21.14 -5.07 -11.57
C PHE A 131 -20.74 -5.06 -13.05
N PHE A 132 -21.22 -4.10 -13.82
CA PHE A 132 -20.83 -3.93 -15.24
C PHE A 132 -19.39 -3.41 -15.40
N ALA A 133 -18.92 -2.59 -14.46
CA ALA A 133 -17.56 -2.06 -14.46
C ALA A 133 -16.52 -3.07 -13.95
N LEU A 134 -16.90 -4.05 -13.14
CA LEU A 134 -16.02 -5.13 -12.70
C LEU A 134 -15.62 -5.99 -13.89
N LYS A 135 -14.31 -6.18 -14.07
CA LYS A 135 -13.69 -7.04 -15.10
C LYS A 135 -13.07 -8.31 -14.54
N GLY A 136 -12.79 -8.33 -13.25
CA GLY A 136 -12.25 -9.49 -12.56
C GLY A 136 -12.35 -9.36 -11.05
N ILE A 137 -12.38 -10.50 -10.38
CA ILE A 137 -12.29 -10.64 -8.93
C ILE A 137 -11.20 -11.68 -8.67
N ASP A 138 -10.28 -11.40 -7.76
CA ASP A 138 -9.20 -12.32 -7.39
C ASP A 138 -8.82 -12.12 -5.93
N GLY A 139 -8.00 -13.01 -5.37
CA GLY A 139 -7.31 -12.75 -4.10
C GLY A 139 -6.14 -11.79 -4.27
N TRP A 140 -5.67 -11.18 -3.18
CA TRP A 140 -4.38 -10.48 -3.19
C TRP A 140 -3.26 -11.52 -3.06
N ARG A 141 -2.69 -11.97 -4.18
CA ARG A 141 -1.76 -13.11 -4.19
C ARG A 141 -0.33 -12.71 -3.82
N ALA A 142 0.52 -13.69 -3.55
CA ALA A 142 1.97 -13.52 -3.41
C ALA A 142 2.60 -12.60 -4.48
N SER A 143 2.26 -12.82 -5.76
CA SER A 143 2.76 -11.97 -6.86
C SER A 143 2.31 -10.50 -6.78
N ASN A 144 1.15 -10.23 -6.16
CA ASN A 144 0.68 -8.87 -5.92
C ASN A 144 1.47 -8.21 -4.79
N ARG A 145 1.82 -8.98 -3.74
CA ARG A 145 2.65 -8.51 -2.62
C ARG A 145 4.11 -8.29 -2.99
N MET A 146 4.66 -8.94 -4.00
CA MET A 146 6.05 -8.70 -4.38
C MET A 146 6.24 -7.27 -4.90
N GLY A 147 7.11 -6.51 -4.25
CA GLY A 147 7.57 -5.20 -4.69
C GLY A 147 8.44 -5.29 -5.95
N TRP A 148 8.85 -4.13 -6.46
CA TRP A 148 9.49 -4.06 -7.76
C TRP A 148 10.88 -4.71 -7.77
N ALA A 149 11.68 -4.50 -6.71
CA ALA A 149 13.03 -5.04 -6.67
C ALA A 149 12.98 -6.56 -6.53
N LEU A 150 12.11 -7.08 -5.65
CA LEU A 150 11.91 -8.52 -5.45
C LEU A 150 11.36 -9.20 -6.70
N LYS A 151 10.43 -8.57 -7.44
CA LYS A 151 9.96 -9.07 -8.75
C LYS A 151 11.07 -9.21 -9.78
N ARG A 152 12.02 -8.28 -9.77
CA ARG A 152 13.09 -8.21 -10.77
C ARG A 152 14.30 -9.08 -10.42
N GLU A 153 14.68 -9.09 -9.15
CA GLU A 153 15.90 -9.73 -8.66
C GLU A 153 15.63 -11.13 -8.11
N GLY A 154 14.38 -11.44 -7.75
CA GLY A 154 14.00 -12.69 -7.12
C GLY A 154 14.28 -12.71 -5.62
N ILE A 155 13.87 -13.81 -4.98
CA ILE A 155 14.21 -14.10 -3.59
C ILE A 155 15.73 -14.35 -3.53
N PRO A 156 16.46 -13.72 -2.58
CA PRO A 156 17.90 -13.92 -2.47
C PRO A 156 18.26 -15.38 -2.16
N GLU A 157 19.41 -15.85 -2.69
CA GLU A 157 19.88 -17.24 -2.50
C GLU A 157 20.61 -17.45 -1.16
N GLU A 158 20.90 -16.37 -0.42
CA GLU A 158 21.54 -16.44 0.88
C GLU A 158 20.65 -17.13 1.94
N ASP A 159 21.27 -17.86 2.87
CA ASP A 159 20.56 -18.54 3.99
C ASP A 159 19.71 -17.58 4.83
N SER A 160 20.11 -16.30 4.89
CA SER A 160 19.34 -15.25 5.54
C SER A 160 19.57 -13.89 4.88
N PHE A 161 18.49 -13.15 4.70
CA PHE A 161 18.47 -11.84 4.05
C PHE A 161 17.46 -10.91 4.73
N ILE A 162 17.41 -9.67 4.26
CA ILE A 162 16.52 -8.64 4.79
C ILE A 162 15.45 -8.33 3.75
N LEU A 163 14.21 -8.22 4.20
CA LEU A 163 13.07 -7.73 3.42
C LEU A 163 12.44 -6.52 4.12
N ASP A 164 11.95 -5.59 3.32
CA ASP A 164 11.08 -4.50 3.76
C ASP A 164 9.62 -4.93 3.52
N VAL A 165 8.78 -4.76 4.54
CA VAL A 165 7.37 -5.19 4.57
C VAL A 165 6.49 -3.98 4.87
N GLU A 166 5.45 -3.78 4.05
CA GLU A 166 4.39 -2.80 4.28
C GLU A 166 3.10 -3.53 4.65
N LEU A 167 2.46 -3.14 5.76
CA LEU A 167 1.12 -3.61 6.11
C LEU A 167 0.04 -2.71 5.49
N TRP A 168 -1.12 -3.31 5.19
CA TRP A 168 -2.30 -2.55 4.80
C TRP A 168 -2.71 -1.54 5.90
N PRO A 169 -3.11 -0.31 5.55
CA PRO A 169 -3.64 0.67 6.50
C PRO A 169 -5.13 0.41 6.77
N LEU A 170 -5.45 -0.76 7.32
CA LEU A 170 -6.85 -1.23 7.48
C LEU A 170 -7.65 -0.46 8.53
N GLU A 171 -6.98 0.15 9.51
CA GLU A 171 -7.63 0.69 10.70
C GLU A 171 -7.37 2.18 10.90
N ASP A 172 -8.43 2.95 11.13
CA ASP A 172 -8.33 4.37 11.46
C ASP A 172 -8.13 4.58 12.98
N SER A 173 -8.76 3.73 13.79
CA SER A 173 -8.71 3.82 15.25
C SER A 173 -7.30 3.55 15.79
N PRO A 174 -6.77 4.38 16.71
CA PRO A 174 -5.50 4.11 17.36
C PRO A 174 -5.44 2.77 18.12
N SER A 175 -6.56 2.28 18.66
CA SER A 175 -6.58 1.00 19.38
C SER A 175 -6.53 -0.19 18.45
N GLU A 176 -7.32 -0.17 17.37
CA GLU A 176 -7.37 -1.27 16.39
C GLU A 176 -6.05 -1.38 15.62
N ARG A 177 -5.44 -0.24 15.24
CA ARG A 177 -4.07 -0.24 14.69
C ARG A 177 -3.04 -0.88 15.62
N ARG A 178 -3.15 -0.65 16.93
CA ARG A 178 -2.25 -1.26 17.90
C ARG A 178 -2.46 -2.77 17.99
N SER A 179 -3.71 -3.22 17.95
CA SER A 179 -4.03 -4.65 17.88
C SER A 179 -3.44 -5.29 16.63
N MET A 180 -3.60 -4.66 15.46
CA MET A 180 -3.00 -5.11 14.20
C MET A 180 -1.47 -5.24 14.31
N TRP A 181 -0.80 -4.21 14.84
CA TRP A 181 0.65 -4.26 15.03
C TRP A 181 1.07 -5.37 16.00
N THR A 182 0.34 -5.55 17.10
CA THR A 182 0.67 -6.55 18.13
C THR A 182 0.47 -7.96 17.60
N SER A 183 -0.61 -8.18 16.84
CA SER A 183 -0.89 -9.46 16.18
C SER A 183 0.20 -9.80 15.17
N PHE A 184 0.57 -8.86 14.30
CA PHE A 184 1.64 -9.08 13.32
C PHE A 184 3.00 -9.35 13.97
N GLU A 185 3.35 -8.60 15.03
CA GLU A 185 4.61 -8.84 15.76
C GLU A 185 4.63 -10.20 16.46
N GLY A 186 3.52 -10.63 17.06
CA GLY A 186 3.38 -11.97 17.61
C GLY A 186 3.52 -13.06 16.53
N TRP A 187 2.90 -12.86 15.37
CA TRP A 187 3.02 -13.78 14.24
C TRP A 187 4.46 -13.89 13.71
N LEU A 188 5.21 -12.78 13.66
CA LEU A 188 6.63 -12.81 13.31
C LEU A 188 7.45 -13.63 14.32
N GLU A 189 7.17 -13.48 15.62
CA GLU A 189 7.84 -14.26 16.68
C GLU A 189 7.53 -15.76 16.55
N GLU A 190 6.28 -16.13 16.30
CA GLU A 190 5.85 -17.52 16.09
C GLU A 190 6.59 -18.20 14.94
N HIS A 191 6.86 -17.45 13.87
CA HIS A 191 7.57 -17.94 12.69
C HIS A 191 9.09 -17.73 12.75
N ASN A 192 9.63 -17.28 13.89
CA ASN A 192 11.04 -16.98 14.09
C ASN A 192 11.62 -15.98 13.07
N ILE A 193 10.81 -15.00 12.65
CA ILE A 193 11.22 -13.90 11.77
C ILE A 193 11.64 -12.72 12.63
N ALA A 194 12.88 -12.24 12.46
CA ALA A 194 13.40 -11.17 13.31
C ALA A 194 13.00 -9.79 12.77
N SER A 195 12.19 -9.05 13.51
CA SER A 195 11.95 -7.62 13.26
C SER A 195 13.18 -6.79 13.64
N LEU A 196 13.79 -6.10 12.66
CA LEU A 196 15.01 -5.31 12.83
C LEU A 196 14.70 -3.84 13.09
N ASP A 197 13.68 -3.30 12.42
CA ASP A 197 13.25 -1.91 12.53
C ASP A 197 11.78 -1.78 12.12
N SER A 198 11.11 -0.70 12.53
CA SER A 198 9.74 -0.42 12.12
C SER A 198 9.42 1.09 12.10
N VAL A 199 8.57 1.47 11.15
CA VAL A 199 7.94 2.80 11.10
C VAL A 199 6.44 2.62 11.22
N LYS A 200 5.86 3.07 12.34
CA LYS A 200 4.44 2.92 12.65
C LYS A 200 3.76 4.28 12.75
N GLN A 201 3.05 4.67 11.69
CA GLN A 201 2.26 5.89 11.61
C GLN A 201 0.81 5.58 11.24
N PRO A 202 -0.16 6.50 11.43
CA PRO A 202 -1.56 6.24 11.09
C PRO A 202 -1.78 5.83 9.63
N GLY A 203 -1.08 6.44 8.68
CA GLY A 203 -1.24 6.13 7.26
C GLY A 203 -0.29 5.10 6.69
N ILE A 204 0.72 4.66 7.45
CA ILE A 204 1.76 3.77 6.95
C ILE A 204 2.37 2.94 8.07
N THR A 205 2.51 1.64 7.83
CA THR A 205 3.19 0.72 8.74
C THR A 205 4.21 -0.07 7.94
N LEU A 206 5.48 0.16 8.24
CA LEU A 206 6.62 -0.53 7.62
C LEU A 206 7.38 -1.32 8.67
N TYR A 207 7.87 -2.49 8.28
CA TYR A 207 8.80 -3.31 9.03
C TYR A 207 10.00 -3.65 8.15
N ARG A 208 11.18 -3.69 8.75
CA ARG A 208 12.34 -4.33 8.17
C ARG A 208 12.58 -5.64 8.91
N VAL A 209 12.52 -6.76 8.20
CA VAL A 209 12.63 -8.09 8.80
C VAL A 209 13.84 -8.84 8.27
N ARG A 210 14.40 -9.72 9.09
CA ARG A 210 15.37 -10.74 8.67
C ARG A 210 14.69 -12.09 8.61
N CYS A 211 14.79 -12.73 7.46
CA CYS A 211 14.15 -14.00 7.14
C CYS A 211 15.08 -14.89 6.28
N ASN A 212 14.62 -16.10 5.99
CA ASN A 212 15.14 -17.00 4.95
C ASN A 212 14.10 -17.19 3.83
N ALA A 213 14.39 -18.07 2.88
CA ALA A 213 13.51 -18.35 1.73
C ALA A 213 12.11 -18.84 2.16
N ASP A 214 12.01 -19.84 3.03
CA ASP A 214 10.72 -20.38 3.49
C ASP A 214 9.90 -19.32 4.24
N GLN A 215 10.56 -18.52 5.08
CA GLN A 215 9.95 -17.41 5.80
C GLN A 215 9.50 -16.28 4.86
N SER A 216 10.21 -16.06 3.75
CA SER A 216 9.77 -15.08 2.74
C SER A 216 8.50 -15.52 2.02
N GLU A 217 8.29 -16.82 1.84
CA GLU A 217 7.09 -17.35 1.21
C GLU A 217 5.84 -17.12 2.08
N ILE A 218 5.93 -17.37 3.38
CA ILE A 218 4.82 -17.08 4.31
C ILE A 218 4.55 -15.58 4.44
N LEU A 219 5.58 -14.72 4.37
CA LEU A 219 5.38 -13.26 4.30
C LEU A 219 4.59 -12.86 3.05
N LEU A 220 4.82 -13.53 1.91
CA LEU A 220 4.06 -13.30 0.67
C LEU A 220 2.63 -13.87 0.72
N HIS A 221 2.29 -14.65 1.74
CA HIS A 221 0.94 -15.17 1.98
C HIS A 221 0.26 -14.53 3.20
N HIS A 222 0.96 -13.68 3.96
CA HIS A 222 0.33 -13.05 5.11
C HIS A 222 -0.75 -12.04 4.70
N ARG A 223 -1.95 -12.19 5.25
CA ARG A 223 -3.12 -11.41 4.86
C ARG A 223 -2.89 -9.90 4.99
N ASP A 224 -2.38 -9.45 6.13
CA ASP A 224 -2.21 -8.01 6.41
C ASP A 224 -1.06 -7.35 5.65
N ILE A 225 -0.23 -8.11 4.93
CA ILE A 225 0.88 -7.55 4.16
C ILE A 225 0.36 -7.02 2.82
N ARG A 226 0.62 -5.73 2.56
CA ARG A 226 0.40 -5.06 1.26
C ARG A 226 1.53 -5.39 0.30
N THR A 227 2.77 -5.15 0.72
CA THR A 227 3.98 -5.28 -0.10
C THR A 227 5.14 -5.90 0.69
N VAL A 228 5.94 -6.71 0.01
CA VAL A 228 7.24 -7.24 0.45
C VAL A 228 8.26 -6.91 -0.63
N ASP A 229 9.34 -6.20 -0.30
CA ASP A 229 10.38 -5.84 -1.26
C ASP A 229 11.80 -5.99 -0.71
N LEU A 230 12.78 -5.98 -1.60
CA LEU A 230 14.18 -5.89 -1.22
C LEU A 230 14.50 -4.47 -0.74
N PRO A 231 15.28 -4.30 0.34
CA PRO A 231 15.75 -3.00 0.75
C PRO A 231 16.45 -2.26 -0.39
N PRO A 232 16.29 -0.92 -0.49
CA PRO A 232 16.91 -0.15 -1.55
C PRO A 232 18.44 -0.31 -1.50
N ARG A 233 19.03 -0.71 -2.63
CA ARG A 233 20.48 -0.78 -2.78
C ARG A 233 21.02 0.62 -3.06
N HIS A 234 21.61 1.25 -2.05
CA HIS A 234 22.33 2.52 -2.24
C HIS A 234 23.70 2.25 -2.85
N GLY A 235 23.82 2.46 -4.16
CA GLY A 235 25.12 2.60 -4.83
C GLY A 235 25.38 4.07 -5.10
N ILE A 236 26.24 4.72 -4.31
CA ILE A 236 26.77 6.04 -4.69
C ILE A 236 27.69 5.78 -5.89
N SER A 237 27.30 6.26 -7.07
CA SER A 237 28.22 6.31 -8.22
C SER A 237 29.34 7.29 -7.88
N MET A 238 30.57 6.78 -7.76
CA MET A 238 31.79 7.55 -7.49
C MET A 238 32.25 8.40 -8.68
N GLU A 239 31.41 8.59 -9.71
CA GLU A 239 31.79 9.26 -10.97
C GLU A 239 31.68 10.79 -10.94
N ILE A 240 31.42 11.42 -9.79
CA ILE A 240 31.42 12.89 -9.70
C ILE A 240 32.84 13.37 -9.34
N ARG A 241 33.68 13.42 -10.37
CA ARG A 241 35.07 13.86 -10.31
C ARG A 241 35.22 15.38 -10.29
N SER A 242 35.83 15.85 -9.19
CA SER A 242 36.88 16.87 -9.07
C SER A 242 36.78 18.16 -9.89
N THR A 243 36.10 19.16 -9.31
CA THR A 243 36.47 20.57 -9.47
C THR A 243 37.29 20.97 -8.24
N ASP A 244 38.45 21.60 -8.42
CA ASP A 244 39.23 22.13 -7.28
C ASP A 244 38.43 23.26 -6.61
N ILE A 245 38.44 23.31 -5.28
CA ILE A 245 37.73 24.35 -4.53
C ILE A 245 38.24 25.76 -4.86
N GLN A 246 39.49 25.88 -5.30
CA GLN A 246 40.10 27.16 -5.70
C GLN A 246 39.61 27.66 -7.07
N ASP A 247 39.07 26.78 -7.92
CA ASP A 247 38.53 27.14 -9.24
C ASP A 247 37.06 27.58 -9.17
N LEU A 248 36.48 27.57 -7.97
CA LEU A 248 35.11 27.98 -7.72
C LEU A 248 35.07 29.50 -7.55
N GLY A 249 34.38 30.18 -8.46
CA GLY A 249 34.12 31.62 -8.34
C GLY A 249 33.22 31.95 -7.16
N GLU A 250 32.91 33.23 -6.99
CA GLU A 250 31.94 33.69 -6.00
C GLU A 250 30.56 33.08 -6.30
N ILE A 251 30.00 32.36 -5.33
CA ILE A 251 28.69 31.71 -5.46
C ILE A 251 27.62 32.69 -4.96
N PRO A 252 26.70 33.14 -5.84
CA PRO A 252 25.69 34.12 -5.46
C PRO A 252 24.65 33.49 -4.53
N GLN A 253 24.11 34.31 -3.63
CA GLN A 253 22.93 33.91 -2.86
C GLN A 253 21.71 33.73 -3.79
N PRO A 254 20.84 32.74 -3.52
CA PRO A 254 19.55 32.65 -4.20
C PRO A 254 18.72 33.92 -4.01
N ALA A 255 17.82 34.20 -4.96
CA ALA A 255 16.84 35.28 -4.81
C ALA A 255 15.98 35.07 -3.55
N LYS A 256 15.52 36.15 -2.92
CA LYS A 256 14.70 36.08 -1.67
C LYS A 256 13.42 35.24 -1.80
N ASN A 257 12.92 35.06 -3.01
CA ASN A 257 11.73 34.28 -3.34
C ASN A 257 12.06 32.97 -4.06
N ALA A 258 13.32 32.53 -4.04
CA ALA A 258 13.70 31.23 -4.59
C ALA A 258 12.98 30.10 -3.82
N PRO A 259 12.52 29.04 -4.51
CA PRO A 259 11.92 27.89 -3.85
C PRO A 259 12.95 27.19 -2.96
N GLY A 260 12.53 26.78 -1.77
CA GLY A 260 13.33 25.96 -0.87
C GLY A 260 13.33 24.50 -1.33
N VAL A 261 14.47 23.82 -1.19
CA VAL A 261 14.59 22.37 -1.36
C VAL A 261 14.96 21.78 -0.02
N VAL A 262 14.19 20.80 0.44
CA VAL A 262 14.50 20.02 1.64
C VAL A 262 15.30 18.80 1.24
N ILE A 263 16.46 18.61 1.87
CA ILE A 263 17.34 17.45 1.66
C ILE A 263 17.40 16.67 2.97
N LEU A 264 16.98 15.39 2.92
CA LEU A 264 17.10 14.45 4.03
C LEU A 264 18.31 13.56 3.77
N ASP A 265 19.42 13.85 4.43
CA ASP A 265 20.69 13.13 4.27
C ASP A 265 21.39 13.00 5.64
N SER A 266 22.52 12.33 5.65
CA SER A 266 23.49 12.20 6.74
C SER A 266 23.94 13.54 7.36
N GLY A 267 23.76 14.65 6.65
CA GLY A 267 24.05 16.00 7.13
C GLY A 267 24.71 16.85 6.05
N LEU A 268 24.93 18.12 6.38
CA LEU A 268 25.51 19.11 5.47
C LEU A 268 26.62 19.88 6.19
N THR A 269 27.74 20.11 5.51
CA THR A 269 28.75 21.04 6.02
C THR A 269 28.29 22.47 5.74
N THR A 270 27.62 23.08 6.71
CA THR A 270 26.98 24.40 6.54
C THR A 270 27.96 25.53 6.22
N GLY A 271 29.23 25.38 6.61
CA GLY A 271 30.30 26.33 6.30
C GLY A 271 30.95 26.13 4.92
N HIS A 272 30.49 25.17 4.10
CA HIS A 272 31.12 24.89 2.81
C HIS A 272 30.91 26.07 1.84
N PRO A 273 31.96 26.63 1.20
CA PRO A 273 31.85 27.83 0.34
C PRO A 273 30.83 27.72 -0.80
N LEU A 274 30.63 26.52 -1.36
CA LEU A 274 29.62 26.30 -2.41
C LEU A 274 28.16 26.28 -1.92
N LEU A 275 27.96 25.98 -0.65
CA LEU A 275 26.64 25.62 -0.12
C LEU A 275 26.14 26.70 0.83
N SER A 276 27.04 27.30 1.61
CA SER A 276 26.70 28.32 2.61
C SER A 276 25.86 29.48 2.09
N PRO A 277 25.98 29.98 0.84
CA PRO A 277 25.12 31.05 0.35
C PRO A 277 23.66 30.62 0.11
N ALA A 278 23.41 29.31 -0.03
CA ALA A 278 22.10 28.74 -0.36
C ALA A 278 21.42 28.00 0.81
N ILE A 279 22.08 27.89 1.96
CA ILE A 279 21.52 27.21 3.14
C ILE A 279 20.62 28.17 3.91
N GLY A 280 19.33 27.84 3.96
CA GLY A 280 18.37 28.53 4.83
C GLY A 280 18.40 28.01 6.27
N GLU A 281 18.32 26.68 6.43
CA GLU A 281 18.26 26.00 7.72
C GLU A 281 18.94 24.63 7.63
N ALA A 282 19.51 24.15 8.74
CA ALA A 282 20.08 22.81 8.85
C ALA A 282 19.84 22.27 10.27
N GLU A 283 19.12 21.15 10.36
CA GLU A 283 18.78 20.49 11.60
C GLU A 283 19.25 19.03 11.58
N SER A 284 19.64 18.50 12.74
CA SER A 284 20.05 17.10 12.90
C SER A 284 19.04 16.38 13.79
N PHE A 285 18.48 15.30 13.26
CA PHE A 285 17.46 14.49 13.95
C PHE A 285 18.03 13.23 14.62
N PHE A 286 19.36 13.06 14.59
CA PHE A 286 20.03 12.01 15.34
C PHE A 286 20.10 12.39 16.82
N THR A 287 19.48 11.58 17.68
CA THR A 287 19.70 11.69 19.12
C THR A 287 21.13 11.22 19.44
N ARG A 288 22.01 12.15 19.82
CA ARG A 288 23.30 11.80 20.43
C ARG A 288 23.03 10.99 21.70
N LYS A 289 23.19 9.65 21.66
CA LYS A 289 23.48 8.90 22.88
C LYS A 289 24.80 9.44 23.40
N ARG A 290 24.76 10.19 24.50
CA ARG A 290 25.96 10.57 25.24
C ARG A 290 26.54 9.29 25.83
N SER A 291 27.59 8.76 25.22
CA SER A 291 28.49 7.82 25.88
C SER A 291 29.21 8.60 26.99
N CYS A 292 28.96 8.24 28.24
CA CYS A 292 29.87 8.54 29.35
C CYS A 292 31.09 7.62 29.26
#